data_AF-A0A6A6MRP6-F1
#
_entry.id   AF-A0A6A6MRP6-F1
#
_cell.length_a   1.000
_cell.length_b   1.000
_cell.length_c   1.000
_cell.angle_alpha   90.00
_cell.angle_beta   90.00
_cell.angle_gamma   90.00
#
_symmetry.space_group_name_H-M   'P 1'
#
loop_
_entity.id
_entity.type
_entity.pdbx_description
1 polymer ?
#
loop_
_entity_poly.entity_id
_entity_poly.type
_entity_poly.pdbx_seq_one_letter_code
_entity_poly.pdbx_strand_id
1 'polypeptide(L)' 'MSQEYTSDIIKTLKERESIHLGNVTVELAEAYGFCWGVERAVQIAYEARKQFPDEKIWITNEIIHNC' A
#
# COMPACT_ATOMS: atom_id res chain seq x y z
N MET A 1 -8.40 1.56 4.93
CA MET A 1 -7.02 1.39 4.41
C MET A 1 -6.74 -0.01 3.87
N SER A 2 -7.29 -1.12 4.39
CA SER A 2 -6.92 -2.46 3.91
C SER A 2 -7.48 -2.84 2.54
N GLN A 3 -8.70 -2.43 2.20
CA GLN A 3 -9.38 -2.91 0.97
C GLN A 3 -8.78 -2.37 -0.34
N GLU A 4 -8.27 -1.14 -0.36
CA GLU A 4 -7.74 -0.54 -1.59
C GLU A 4 -6.41 -1.16 -2.06
N TYR A 5 -5.68 -1.81 -1.14
CA TYR A 5 -4.37 -2.41 -1.40
C TYR A 5 -4.38 -3.95 -1.31
N THR A 6 -5.57 -4.56 -1.18
CA THR A 6 -5.71 -6.02 -1.15
C THR A 6 -6.70 -6.47 -2.22
N SER A 7 -6.22 -7.31 -3.14
CA SER A 7 -7.01 -7.89 -4.22
C SER A 7 -6.90 -9.42 -4.17
N ASP A 8 -7.98 -10.10 -4.55
CA ASP A 8 -8.04 -11.57 -4.59
C ASP A 8 -6.94 -12.16 -5.50
N ILE A 9 -6.48 -11.40 -6.50
CA ILE A 9 -5.37 -11.81 -7.36
C ILE A 9 -4.04 -11.90 -6.60
N ILE A 10 -3.77 -10.96 -5.68
CA ILE A 10 -2.56 -10.96 -4.85
C ILE A 10 -2.59 -12.13 -3.89
N LYS A 11 -3.76 -12.44 -3.33
CA LYS A 11 -3.93 -13.64 -2.50
C LYS A 11 -3.63 -14.91 -3.30
N THR A 12 -4.17 -15.00 -4.51
CA THR A 12 -3.91 -16.13 -5.42
C THR A 12 -2.44 -16.27 -5.78
N LEU A 13 -1.74 -15.16 -6.07
CA LEU A 13 -0.31 -15.12 -6.39
C LEU A 13 0.61 -15.40 -5.17
N LYS A 14 0.11 -15.23 -3.94
CA LYS A 14 0.83 -15.67 -2.75
C LYS A 14 0.73 -17.17 -2.53
N GLU A 15 -0.45 -17.73 -2.82
CA GLU A 15 -0.70 -19.16 -2.67
C GLU A 15 -0.11 -19.97 -3.84
N ARG A 16 0.00 -19.35 -5.01
CA ARG A 16 0.54 -19.93 -6.24
C ARG A 16 1.65 -19.02 -6.73
N GLU A 17 2.89 -19.54 -6.79
CA GLU A 17 4.09 -18.77 -7.21
C GLU A 17 3.90 -18.00 -8.53
N SER A 18 3.06 -18.51 -9.44
CA SER A 18 2.68 -17.84 -10.68
C SER A 18 1.25 -18.16 -11.11
N ILE A 19 0.68 -17.28 -11.95
CA ILE A 19 -0.61 -17.50 -12.64
C ILE A 19 -0.36 -17.50 -14.15
N HIS A 20 -0.83 -18.53 -14.85
CA HIS A 20 -0.77 -18.63 -16.31
C HIS A 20 -2.13 -18.34 -16.95
N LEU A 21 -2.18 -17.36 -17.85
CA LEU A 21 -3.35 -16.92 -18.61
C LEU A 21 -3.05 -17.06 -20.10
N GLY A 22 -3.32 -18.23 -20.67
CA GLY A 22 -2.98 -18.54 -22.06
C GLY A 22 -1.46 -18.52 -22.26
N ASN A 23 -0.96 -17.54 -23.01
CA ASN A 23 0.46 -17.31 -23.26
C ASN A 23 1.08 -16.24 -22.34
N VAL A 24 0.35 -15.76 -21.34
CA VAL A 24 0.83 -14.77 -20.37
C VAL A 24 1.09 -15.46 -19.04
N THR A 25 2.24 -15.17 -18.42
CA THR A 25 2.54 -15.56 -17.04
C THR A 25 2.62 -14.31 -16.18
N VAL A 26 1.92 -14.33 -15.04
CA VAL A 26 1.96 -13.29 -14.02
C VAL A 26 2.68 -13.83 -12.81
N GLU A 27 3.68 -13.09 -12.34
CA GLU A 27 4.49 -13.40 -11.17
C GLU A 27 4.43 -12.24 -10.18
N LEU A 28 4.45 -12.55 -8.90
CA LEU A 28 4.53 -11.55 -7.83
C LEU A 28 5.97 -11.46 -7.36
N ALA A 29 6.54 -10.25 -7.35
CA ALA A 29 7.87 -10.03 -6.82
C ALA A 29 7.93 -10.42 -5.33
N GLU A 30 9.06 -10.99 -4.90
CA GLU A 30 9.29 -11.41 -3.51
C GLU A 30 9.06 -10.28 -2.50
N ALA A 31 9.59 -9.09 -2.81
CA ALA A 31 9.38 -7.88 -2.05
C ALA A 31 8.52 -6.90 -2.86
N TYR A 32 7.32 -6.60 -2.35
CA TYR A 32 6.37 -5.72 -3.01
C TYR A 32 5.54 -4.96 -1.96
N GLY A 33 4.96 -3.82 -2.36
CA GLY A 33 4.15 -2.97 -1.48
C GLY A 33 4.96 -1.84 -0.82
N PHE A 34 4.44 -1.32 0.29
CA PHE A 34 5.03 -0.20 1.00
C PHE A 34 6.25 -0.61 1.81
N CYS A 35 7.29 0.23 1.78
CA CYS A 35 8.39 0.10 2.72
C CYS A 35 7.97 0.63 4.10
N TRP A 36 8.72 0.24 5.13
CA TRP A 36 8.47 0.68 6.51
C TRP A 36 8.38 2.21 6.65
N GLY A 37 9.20 2.96 5.91
CA GLY A 37 9.17 4.43 5.94
C GLY A 37 7.86 5.01 5.43
N VAL A 38 7.30 4.43 4.37
CA VAL A 38 5.99 4.81 3.81
C VAL A 38 4.88 4.47 4.79
N GLU A 39 4.85 3.25 5.31
CA GLU A 39 3.82 2.83 6.29
C GLU A 39 3.83 3.74 7.53
N ARG A 40 5.03 4.03 8.05
CA ARG A 40 5.21 4.88 9.22
C ARG A 40 4.76 6.32 8.97
N ALA A 41 5.15 6.90 7.83
CA ALA A 41 4.76 8.27 7.48
C ALA A 41 3.23 8.40 7.36
N VAL A 42 2.60 7.45 6.69
CA VAL A 42 1.14 7.40 6.53
C VAL A 42 0.45 7.22 7.90
N GLN A 43 0.94 6.31 8.74
CA GLN A 43 0.39 6.11 10.08
C GLN A 43 0.43 7.39 10.91
N ILE A 44 1.56 8.11 10.92
CA ILE A 44 1.71 9.38 11.64
C ILE A 44 0.68 10.41 11.16
N ALA A 45 0.44 10.51 9.84
CA ALA A 45 -0.54 11.43 9.30
C ALA A 45 -1.97 11.10 9.78
N TYR A 46 -2.35 9.82 9.81
CA TYR A 46 -3.64 9.39 10.33
C TYR A 46 -3.77 9.59 11.84
N GLU A 47 -2.72 9.30 12.61
CA GLU A 47 -2.68 9.54 14.06
C GLU A 47 -2.82 11.02 14.37
N ALA A 48 -2.13 11.90 13.63
CA ALA A 48 -2.27 13.35 13.76
C ALA A 48 -3.71 13.81 13.51
N ARG A 49 -4.39 13.30 12.47
CA ARG A 49 -5.81 13.61 12.22
C ARG A 49 -6.72 13.08 13.32
N LYS A 50 -6.43 11.91 13.89
CA LYS A 50 -7.22 11.36 14.99
C LYS A 50 -7.06 12.18 16.28
N GLN A 51 -5.85 12.64 16.56
CA GLN A 51 -5.53 13.42 17.76
C GLN A 51 -6.01 14.87 17.65
N PHE A 52 -5.95 15.45 16.45
CA PHE A 52 -6.33 16.84 16.18
C PHE A 52 -7.41 16.88 15.09
N PRO A 53 -8.66 16.48 15.42
CA PRO A 53 -9.72 16.28 14.44
C PRO A 53 -10.14 17.57 13.72
N ASP A 54 -10.08 18.71 14.41
CA ASP A 54 -10.54 20.00 13.89
C ASP A 54 -9.38 20.92 13.45
N GLU A 55 -8.14 20.53 13.73
CA GLU A 55 -6.99 21.35 13.37
C GLU A 55 -6.58 21.16 11.92
N LYS A 56 -6.02 22.23 11.35
CA LYS A 56 -5.39 22.17 10.04
C LYS A 56 -4.03 21.52 10.17
N ILE A 57 -3.90 20.34 9.56
CA ILE A 57 -2.62 19.62 9.46
C ILE A 57 -1.90 20.13 8.22
N TRP A 58 -0.63 20.50 8.39
CA TRP A 58 0.24 20.95 7.30
C TRP A 58 1.25 19.85 6.97
N ILE A 59 1.36 19.51 5.69
CA ILE A 59 2.42 18.65 5.17
C ILE A 59 3.27 19.54 4.26
N THR A 60 4.58 19.56 4.47
CA THR A 60 5.48 20.48 3.77
C THR A 60 5.64 20.16 2.28
N ASN A 61 5.37 18.91 1.87
CA ASN A 61 5.35 18.45 0.49
C ASN A 61 4.44 17.21 0.35
N GLU A 62 4.54 16.46 -0.75
CA GLU A 62 3.97 15.13 -0.87
C GLU A 62 4.61 14.18 0.17
N ILE A 63 3.80 13.59 1.04
CA ILE A 63 4.28 12.66 2.08
C ILE A 63 4.79 11.35 1.47
N ILE A 64 4.18 10.93 0.35
CA ILE A 64 4.56 9.78 -0.47
C ILE A 64 4.27 10.12 -1.93
N HIS A 65 5.09 9.61 -2.86
CA HIS A 65 4.86 9.71 -4.30
C HIS A 65 4.31 8.38 -4.81
N ASN A 66 2.98 8.24 -4.78
CA ASN A 66 2.28 7.04 -5.23
C ASN A 66 1.80 7.23 -6.68
N CYS A 67 2.71 7.05 -7.64
CA CYS A 67 2.41 7.03 -9.08
C CYS A 67 2.18 5.60 -9.58
#